data_AF-A0A7X7L2L8-F1
#
_entry.id   AF-A0A7X7L2L8-F1
#
_cell.length_a   1.000
_cell.length_b   1.000
_cell.length_c   1.000
_cell.angle_alpha   90.00
_cell.angle_beta   90.00
_cell.angle_gamma   90.00
#
_symmetry.space_group_name_H-M   'P 1'
#
loop_
_entity.id
_entity.type
_entity.pdbx_description
1 polymer ?
#
loop_
_entity_poly.entity_id
_entity_poly.type
_entity_poly.pdbx_seq_one_letter_code
_entity_poly.pdbx_strand_id
1 'polypeptide(L)'
;FCSFATEKLLHPAANGVNIAIALHRLSKLVKRENGRWVSWSEELLKLMNACTQVLVSERGELNGQGVGNFMYGLNPYDKRVVSRGLLEALSDKVAKCPSLNPQAIGNALYGLQSLDSSIVPRKLLEALSDKVVQCQEAFKPQEIGNALYGLQSLDSSTVPRKLLEALSDKVAKCPSLNPQAIGNALYGLQSLDSSIVPKKLLEVLADKIVQCPTLDSQAIGNALYGLQSLDSSIVPKKLLEALSDKVVQCPTLDPQAIGNALYGLAAQGDQAEELLNQLFAAADKLKEMTQLDLHLLSQGFALHDRVPGLRLAALFAEADRLPNPNHLTCEHRTAAALRAKLPDAQILVGTYHYGFELDLEVKIGDRTINIEIDGPSHHTAVKQLRDRRRDDCLRRRLGPSFEVVRIMHQDGQAAIERTALAALGVFPN
;
A
#
# COMPACT_ATOMS: atom_id res chain seq x y z
N PHE A 1 -9.29 -21.18 19.65
CA PHE A 1 -8.31 -21.79 18.71
C PHE A 1 -6.88 -21.49 19.11
N CYS A 2 -6.46 -20.21 19.20
CA CYS A 2 -5.06 -19.84 19.48
C CYS A 2 -4.50 -20.51 20.74
N SER A 3 -5.21 -20.47 21.87
CA SER A 3 -4.76 -21.13 23.11
C SER A 3 -4.51 -22.62 22.96
N PHE A 4 -5.42 -23.34 22.29
CA PHE A 4 -5.27 -24.77 21.99
C PHE A 4 -4.07 -25.03 21.07
N ALA A 5 -3.92 -24.25 20.00
CA ALA A 5 -2.80 -24.40 19.08
C ALA A 5 -1.47 -24.15 19.80
N THR A 6 -1.37 -23.11 20.62
CA THR A 6 -0.19 -22.80 21.44
C THR A 6 0.19 -23.97 22.33
N GLU A 7 -0.76 -24.53 23.09
CA GLU A 7 -0.51 -25.70 23.94
C GLU A 7 0.06 -26.89 23.14
N LYS A 8 -0.52 -27.18 21.98
CA LYS A 8 -0.05 -28.28 21.12
C LYS A 8 1.31 -28.03 20.51
N LEU A 9 1.64 -26.79 20.17
CA LEU A 9 2.94 -26.44 19.59
C LEU A 9 4.10 -26.45 20.60
N LEU A 10 3.79 -26.22 21.88
CA LEU A 10 4.79 -26.30 22.95
C LEU A 10 5.12 -27.75 23.33
N HIS A 11 4.29 -28.72 22.95
CA HIS A 11 4.58 -30.14 23.16
C HIS A 11 5.82 -30.58 22.34
N PRO A 12 6.74 -31.41 22.88
CA PRO A 12 7.98 -31.83 22.18
C PRO A 12 7.78 -32.44 20.80
N ALA A 13 6.68 -33.17 20.60
CA ALA A 13 6.34 -33.80 19.32
C ALA A 13 5.92 -32.84 18.20
N ALA A 14 5.64 -31.57 18.50
CA ALA A 14 5.26 -30.59 17.49
C ALA A 14 6.46 -30.17 16.62
N ASN A 15 6.25 -30.02 15.32
CA ASN A 15 7.28 -29.72 14.35
C ASN A 15 6.84 -28.65 13.33
N GLY A 16 7.69 -28.40 12.32
CA GLY A 16 7.44 -27.44 11.25
C GLY A 16 6.10 -27.64 10.51
N VAL A 17 5.66 -28.89 10.32
CA VAL A 17 4.37 -29.18 9.68
C VAL A 17 3.22 -28.69 10.55
N ASN A 18 3.32 -28.86 11.87
CA ASN A 18 2.27 -28.43 12.79
C ASN A 18 2.10 -26.90 12.81
N ILE A 19 3.19 -26.13 12.85
CA ILE A 19 3.12 -24.67 12.82
C ILE A 19 2.56 -24.15 11.48
N ALA A 20 2.94 -24.76 10.35
CA ALA A 20 2.44 -24.37 9.04
C ALA A 20 0.92 -24.62 8.91
N ILE A 21 0.43 -25.77 9.42
CA ILE A 21 -1.00 -26.09 9.45
C ILE A 21 -1.74 -25.13 10.39
N ALA A 22 -1.19 -24.85 11.57
CA ALA A 22 -1.82 -23.96 12.55
C ALA A 22 -2.04 -22.56 11.97
N LEU A 23 -0.99 -21.96 11.39
CA LEU A 23 -1.09 -20.64 10.77
C LEU A 23 -1.97 -20.62 9.52
N HIS A 24 -1.85 -21.61 8.64
CA HIS A 24 -2.72 -21.69 7.47
C HIS A 24 -4.20 -21.78 7.88
N ARG A 25 -4.55 -22.64 8.83
CA ARG A 25 -5.94 -22.76 9.33
C ARG A 25 -6.40 -21.47 9.99
N LEU A 26 -5.55 -20.87 10.82
CA LEU A 26 -5.86 -19.62 11.49
C LEU A 26 -6.22 -18.52 10.47
N SER A 27 -5.46 -18.39 9.37
CA SER A 27 -5.74 -17.39 8.33
C SER A 27 -7.12 -17.53 7.68
N LYS A 28 -7.72 -18.72 7.71
CA LYS A 28 -9.07 -18.98 7.19
C LYS A 28 -10.17 -18.66 8.21
N LEU A 29 -9.81 -18.52 9.49
CA LEU A 29 -10.73 -18.18 10.58
C LEU A 29 -10.80 -16.68 10.85
N VAL A 30 -9.78 -15.90 10.44
CA VAL A 30 -9.79 -14.45 10.60
C VAL A 30 -10.89 -13.86 9.75
N LYS A 31 -11.78 -13.08 10.37
CA LYS A 31 -12.81 -12.32 9.66
C LYS A 31 -12.26 -10.97 9.24
N ARG A 32 -12.72 -10.48 8.09
CA ARG A 32 -12.53 -9.09 7.68
C ARG A 32 -13.71 -8.28 8.17
N GLU A 33 -13.46 -7.18 8.88
CA GLU A 33 -14.45 -6.15 9.15
C GLU A 33 -14.01 -4.89 8.41
N ASN A 34 -14.90 -4.30 7.60
CA ASN A 34 -14.60 -3.12 6.77
C ASN A 34 -13.32 -3.26 5.92
N GLY A 35 -13.10 -4.45 5.35
CA GLY A 35 -11.92 -4.75 4.54
C GLY A 35 -10.60 -4.89 5.31
N ARG A 36 -10.60 -4.71 6.63
CA ARG A 36 -9.43 -4.89 7.51
C ARG A 36 -9.54 -6.18 8.30
N TRP A 37 -8.41 -6.84 8.51
CA TRP A 37 -8.35 -8.02 9.37
C TRP A 37 -8.50 -7.59 10.83
N VAL A 38 -9.51 -8.14 11.51
CA VAL A 38 -9.77 -7.86 12.93
C VAL A 38 -9.42 -9.09 13.73
N SER A 39 -8.41 -8.97 14.59
CA SER A 39 -8.24 -9.71 15.86
C SER A 39 -6.78 -9.64 16.30
N TRP A 40 -6.48 -8.71 17.21
CA TRP A 40 -5.26 -8.77 18.02
C TRP A 40 -5.71 -9.32 19.37
N SER A 41 -5.13 -10.43 19.81
CA SER A 41 -5.37 -10.97 21.15
C SER A 41 -4.07 -11.44 21.75
N GLU A 42 -4.01 -11.46 23.08
CA GLU A 42 -2.83 -11.95 23.80
C GLU A 42 -2.52 -13.42 23.43
N GLU A 43 -3.56 -14.22 23.17
CA GLU A 43 -3.45 -15.61 22.72
C GLU A 43 -2.84 -15.74 21.32
N LEU A 44 -3.12 -14.79 20.43
CA LEU A 44 -2.50 -14.75 19.11
C LEU A 44 -1.01 -14.45 19.21
N LEU A 45 -0.61 -13.51 20.07
CA LEU A 45 0.80 -13.21 20.33
C LEU A 45 1.52 -14.41 20.95
N LYS A 46 0.87 -15.10 21.90
CA LYS A 46 1.39 -16.36 22.48
C LYS A 46 1.57 -17.44 21.40
N LEU A 47 0.63 -17.55 20.46
CA LEU A 47 0.75 -18.49 19.34
C LEU A 47 1.92 -18.15 18.41
N MET A 48 2.10 -16.87 18.04
CA MET A 48 3.23 -16.46 17.22
C MET A 48 4.57 -16.73 17.92
N ASN A 49 4.65 -16.46 19.24
CA ASN A 49 5.84 -16.77 20.03
C ASN A 49 6.12 -18.29 20.08
N ALA A 50 5.09 -19.13 20.23
CA ALA A 50 5.26 -20.58 20.16
C ALA A 50 5.72 -21.04 18.77
N CYS A 51 5.21 -20.43 17.69
CA CYS A 51 5.70 -20.69 16.34
C CYS A 51 7.18 -20.33 16.19
N THR A 52 7.62 -19.18 16.72
CA THR A 52 9.04 -18.79 16.75
C THR A 52 9.89 -19.83 17.48
N GLN A 53 9.46 -20.29 18.66
CA GLN A 53 10.17 -21.30 19.45
C GLN A 53 10.33 -22.62 18.68
N VAL A 54 9.28 -23.06 17.98
CA VAL A 54 9.38 -24.27 17.13
C VAL A 54 10.32 -24.02 15.96
N LEU A 55 10.25 -22.88 15.27
CA LEU A 55 11.16 -22.57 14.16
C LEU A 55 12.63 -22.55 14.59
N VAL A 56 12.99 -21.93 15.71
CA VAL A 56 14.41 -21.87 16.13
C VAL A 56 14.96 -23.24 16.53
N SER A 57 14.10 -24.19 16.87
CA SER A 57 14.51 -25.56 17.23
C SER A 57 14.77 -26.46 16.00
N GLU A 58 15.40 -27.61 16.22
CA GLU A 58 15.71 -28.59 15.17
C GLU A 58 14.44 -29.19 14.53
N ARG A 59 13.39 -29.40 15.33
CA ARG A 59 12.05 -29.82 14.88
C ARG A 59 11.32 -28.80 14.00
N GLY A 60 11.86 -27.59 13.86
CA GLY A 60 11.27 -26.49 13.08
C GLY A 60 11.50 -26.54 11.58
N GLU A 61 12.01 -27.65 11.02
CA GLU A 61 12.23 -27.77 9.57
C GLU A 61 10.93 -27.72 8.78
N LEU A 62 10.95 -26.99 7.65
CA LEU A 62 9.82 -26.82 6.76
C LEU A 62 10.18 -27.39 5.37
N ASN A 63 9.32 -28.27 4.86
CA ASN A 63 9.33 -28.59 3.44
C ASN A 63 8.71 -27.44 2.63
N GLY A 64 8.76 -27.52 1.30
CA GLY A 64 8.32 -26.40 0.46
C GLY A 64 6.85 -26.02 0.64
N GLN A 65 5.96 -27.00 0.80
CA GLN A 65 4.55 -26.74 1.11
C GLN A 65 4.39 -26.09 2.50
N GLY A 66 5.18 -26.53 3.49
CA GLY A 66 5.22 -25.99 4.84
C GLY A 66 5.61 -24.51 4.85
N VAL A 67 6.64 -24.13 4.07
CA VAL A 67 7.03 -22.72 3.88
C VAL A 67 5.86 -21.91 3.31
N GLY A 68 5.27 -22.37 2.20
CA GLY A 68 4.16 -21.68 1.56
C GLY A 68 2.95 -21.51 2.48
N ASN A 69 2.56 -22.56 3.20
CA ASN A 69 1.44 -22.54 4.14
C ASN A 69 1.69 -21.64 5.36
N PHE A 70 2.90 -21.71 5.93
CA PHE A 70 3.29 -20.89 7.06
C PHE A 70 3.21 -19.41 6.70
N MET A 71 3.87 -19.01 5.61
CA MET A 71 3.90 -17.64 5.13
C MET A 71 2.53 -17.15 4.70
N TYR A 72 1.77 -17.96 3.93
CA TYR A 72 0.39 -17.62 3.60
C TYR A 72 -0.46 -17.39 4.84
N GLY A 73 -0.21 -18.17 5.91
CA GLY A 73 -0.87 -17.99 7.20
C GLY A 73 -0.62 -16.63 7.86
N LEU A 74 0.47 -15.95 7.52
CA LEU A 74 0.82 -14.62 8.04
C LEU A 74 0.09 -13.47 7.32
N ASN A 75 -0.49 -13.72 6.14
CA ASN A 75 -1.10 -12.69 5.29
C ASN A 75 -2.10 -11.75 6.00
N PRO A 76 -2.87 -12.17 7.03
CA PRO A 76 -3.80 -11.29 7.73
C PRO A 76 -3.16 -10.32 8.73
N TYR A 77 -1.89 -10.55 9.07
CA TYR A 77 -1.25 -9.94 10.24
C TYR A 77 -0.19 -8.93 9.83
N ASP A 78 -0.06 -7.88 10.62
CA ASP A 78 0.98 -6.86 10.47
C ASP A 78 1.99 -6.91 11.63
N LYS A 79 2.86 -5.90 11.71
CA LYS A 79 3.91 -5.76 12.73
C LYS A 79 3.43 -5.77 14.18
N ARG A 80 2.13 -5.59 14.45
CA ARG A 80 1.55 -5.71 15.79
C ARG A 80 1.45 -7.16 16.27
N VAL A 81 1.48 -8.14 15.36
CA VAL A 81 1.45 -9.58 15.68
C VAL A 81 2.68 -10.33 15.18
N VAL A 82 3.17 -9.99 13.99
CA VAL A 82 4.33 -10.64 13.39
C VAL A 82 5.59 -9.91 13.81
N SER A 83 6.44 -10.57 14.59
CA SER A 83 7.71 -10.02 15.03
C SER A 83 8.82 -10.23 14.00
N ARG A 84 9.80 -9.33 13.99
CA ARG A 84 11.02 -9.48 13.18
C ARG A 84 11.75 -10.79 13.48
N GLY A 85 11.86 -11.17 14.76
CA GLY A 85 12.52 -12.42 15.17
C GLY A 85 11.85 -13.68 14.62
N LEU A 86 10.51 -13.68 14.46
CA LEU A 86 9.80 -14.78 13.81
C LEU A 86 10.23 -14.92 12.34
N LEU A 87 10.31 -13.79 11.62
CA LEU A 87 10.70 -13.75 10.21
C LEU A 87 12.19 -14.06 10.01
N GLU A 88 13.05 -13.69 10.95
CA GLU A 88 14.48 -14.07 10.96
C GLU A 88 14.64 -15.59 11.11
N ALA A 89 13.95 -16.21 12.08
CA ALA A 89 13.95 -17.67 12.25
C ALA A 89 13.43 -18.39 10.99
N LEU A 90 12.39 -17.84 10.36
CA LEU A 90 11.85 -18.38 9.11
C LEU A 90 12.81 -18.23 7.94
N SER A 91 13.59 -17.14 7.87
CA SER A 91 14.59 -16.91 6.82
C SER A 91 15.58 -18.08 6.73
N ASP A 92 16.05 -18.56 7.89
CA ASP A 92 16.97 -19.70 7.95
C ASP A 92 16.32 -21.01 7.47
N LYS A 93 15.03 -21.20 7.76
CA LYS A 93 14.30 -22.39 7.28
C LYS A 93 14.02 -22.32 5.78
N VAL A 94 13.68 -21.15 5.24
CA VAL A 94 13.50 -20.96 3.79
C VAL A 94 14.82 -21.22 3.06
N ALA A 95 15.95 -20.69 3.56
CA ALA A 95 17.25 -20.90 2.95
C ALA A 95 17.63 -22.39 2.86
N LYS A 96 17.39 -23.15 3.95
CA LYS A 96 17.67 -24.61 4.03
C LYS A 96 16.67 -25.47 3.27
N CYS A 97 15.47 -24.98 2.99
CA CYS A 97 14.45 -25.73 2.26
C CYS A 97 14.95 -26.07 0.84
N PRO A 98 15.02 -27.35 0.41
CA PRO A 98 15.67 -27.71 -0.85
C PRO A 98 15.06 -27.04 -2.08
N SER A 99 13.73 -26.96 -2.14
CA SER A 99 13.00 -26.37 -3.26
C SER A 99 11.64 -25.85 -2.83
N LEU A 100 11.15 -24.82 -3.54
CA LEU A 100 9.77 -24.35 -3.49
C LEU A 100 9.19 -24.46 -4.90
N ASN A 101 8.00 -25.05 -5.00
CA ASN A 101 7.23 -25.03 -6.25
C ASN A 101 6.58 -23.63 -6.46
N PRO A 102 6.02 -23.34 -7.65
CA PRO A 102 5.44 -22.03 -7.95
C PRO A 102 4.36 -21.60 -6.95
N GLN A 103 3.48 -22.53 -6.54
CA GLN A 103 2.44 -22.27 -5.55
C GLN A 103 3.01 -21.86 -4.20
N ALA A 104 4.02 -22.57 -3.70
CA ALA A 104 4.67 -22.26 -2.44
C ALA A 104 5.38 -20.90 -2.49
N ILE A 105 6.01 -20.56 -3.62
CA ILE A 105 6.65 -19.24 -3.84
C ILE A 105 5.60 -18.13 -3.84
N GLY A 106 4.55 -18.27 -4.64
CA GLY A 106 3.48 -17.28 -4.71
C GLY A 106 2.82 -17.06 -3.36
N ASN A 107 2.54 -18.14 -2.62
CA ASN A 107 2.01 -18.08 -1.26
C ASN A 107 3.00 -17.45 -0.26
N ALA A 108 4.29 -17.77 -0.39
CA ALA A 108 5.31 -17.24 0.50
C ALA A 108 5.42 -15.72 0.37
N LEU A 109 5.54 -15.21 -0.85
CA LEU A 109 5.59 -13.79 -1.11
C LEU A 109 4.26 -13.11 -0.76
N TYR A 110 3.11 -13.69 -1.10
CA TYR A 110 1.79 -13.16 -0.74
C TYR A 110 1.60 -13.01 0.78
N GLY A 111 2.21 -13.88 1.58
CA GLY A 111 2.24 -13.78 3.03
C GLY A 111 2.80 -12.46 3.57
N LEU A 112 3.63 -11.77 2.78
CA LEU A 112 4.25 -10.50 3.14
C LEU A 112 3.35 -9.28 2.93
N GLN A 113 2.18 -9.44 2.30
CA GLN A 113 1.35 -8.33 1.81
C GLN A 113 0.96 -7.28 2.88
N SER A 114 0.93 -7.67 4.16
CA SER A 114 0.54 -6.84 5.31
C SER A 114 1.74 -6.46 6.21
N LEU A 115 2.95 -6.85 5.81
CA LEU A 115 4.20 -6.61 6.54
C LEU A 115 4.98 -5.50 5.84
N ASP A 116 5.52 -4.55 6.61
CA ASP A 116 6.32 -3.46 6.07
C ASP A 116 7.84 -3.72 6.23
N SER A 117 8.65 -2.93 5.53
CA SER A 117 10.12 -3.02 5.54
C SER A 117 10.76 -2.92 6.93
N SER A 118 10.07 -2.38 7.95
CA SER A 118 10.64 -2.25 9.30
C SER A 118 10.84 -3.62 9.98
N ILE A 119 10.00 -4.60 9.65
CA ILE A 119 10.03 -5.93 10.26
C ILE A 119 10.50 -7.04 9.33
N VAL A 120 10.37 -6.90 8.01
CA VAL A 120 10.77 -7.95 7.06
C VAL A 120 12.29 -7.94 6.90
N PRO A 121 13.01 -9.02 7.29
CA PRO A 121 14.46 -9.08 7.12
C PRO A 121 14.81 -9.25 5.65
N ARG A 122 15.77 -8.46 5.14
CA ARG A 122 16.29 -8.58 3.77
C ARG A 122 16.73 -10.02 3.43
N LYS A 123 17.31 -10.74 4.40
CA LYS A 123 17.72 -12.14 4.27
C LYS A 123 16.56 -13.09 3.91
N LEU A 124 15.34 -12.81 4.36
CA LEU A 124 14.16 -13.59 3.97
C LEU A 124 13.88 -13.47 2.47
N LEU A 125 13.93 -12.23 1.97
CA LEU A 125 13.70 -11.93 0.56
C LEU A 125 14.83 -12.43 -0.34
N GLU A 126 16.07 -12.40 0.14
CA GLU A 126 17.22 -13.02 -0.54
C GLU A 126 17.03 -14.54 -0.64
N ALA A 127 16.64 -15.21 0.46
CA ALA A 127 16.36 -16.63 0.45
C ALA A 127 15.21 -16.98 -0.52
N LEU A 128 14.11 -16.21 -0.51
CA LEU A 128 13.01 -16.38 -1.47
C LEU A 128 13.45 -16.09 -2.91
N SER A 129 14.31 -15.09 -3.14
CA SER A 129 14.88 -14.80 -4.46
C SER A 129 15.62 -16.01 -5.01
N ASP A 130 16.45 -16.66 -4.20
CA ASP A 130 17.15 -17.87 -4.62
C ASP A 130 16.19 -19.01 -4.95
N LYS A 131 15.07 -19.16 -4.21
CA LYS A 131 14.04 -20.15 -4.53
C LYS A 131 13.28 -19.84 -5.82
N VAL A 132 13.01 -18.57 -6.11
CA VAL A 132 12.44 -18.16 -7.42
C VAL A 132 13.38 -18.51 -8.55
N VAL A 133 14.68 -18.21 -8.41
CA VAL A 133 15.69 -18.53 -9.43
C VAL A 133 15.77 -20.05 -9.66
N GLN A 134 15.83 -20.84 -8.59
CA GLN A 134 15.97 -22.31 -8.64
C GLN A 134 14.74 -23.01 -9.24
N CYS A 135 13.53 -22.47 -9.03
CA CYS A 135 12.29 -23.09 -9.49
C CYS A 135 12.20 -23.15 -11.03
N GLN A 136 12.27 -24.34 -11.61
CA GLN A 136 12.19 -24.54 -13.07
C GLN A 136 10.76 -24.71 -13.58
N GLU A 137 9.80 -24.97 -12.68
CA GLU A 137 8.40 -25.14 -13.02
C GLU A 137 7.79 -23.83 -13.54
N ALA A 138 6.83 -23.94 -14.46
CA ALA A 138 6.11 -22.80 -15.01
C ALA A 138 5.15 -22.21 -13.97
N PHE A 139 5.20 -20.89 -13.81
CA PHE A 139 4.27 -20.17 -12.94
C PHE A 139 2.95 -19.94 -13.67
N LYS A 140 1.85 -20.17 -12.96
CA LYS A 140 0.49 -19.80 -13.36
C LYS A 140 0.22 -18.32 -13.06
N PRO A 141 -0.80 -17.70 -13.70
CA PRO A 141 -1.15 -16.30 -13.47
C PRO A 141 -1.33 -15.95 -12.00
N GLN A 142 -2.00 -16.82 -11.24
CA GLN A 142 -2.25 -16.61 -9.80
C GLN A 142 -0.94 -16.53 -8.99
N GLU A 143 0.05 -17.34 -9.33
CA GLU A 143 1.32 -17.38 -8.61
C GLU A 143 2.15 -16.13 -8.89
N ILE A 144 2.15 -15.65 -10.14
CA ILE A 144 2.76 -14.36 -10.52
C ILE A 144 2.08 -13.20 -9.80
N GLY A 145 0.74 -13.12 -9.87
CA GLY A 145 -0.03 -12.07 -9.23
C GLY A 145 0.20 -12.03 -7.72
N ASN A 146 0.15 -13.19 -7.06
CA ASN A 146 0.41 -13.30 -5.63
C ASN A 146 1.85 -12.91 -5.25
N ALA A 147 2.82 -13.35 -6.05
CA ALA A 147 4.24 -13.09 -5.79
C ALA A 147 4.56 -11.60 -5.79
N LEU A 148 4.10 -10.88 -6.82
CA LEU A 148 4.33 -9.45 -6.94
C LEU A 148 3.46 -8.64 -5.99
N TYR A 149 2.17 -9.00 -5.83
CA TYR A 149 1.28 -8.31 -4.88
C TYR A 149 1.77 -8.38 -3.44
N GLY A 150 2.42 -9.48 -3.05
CA GLY A 150 3.03 -9.63 -1.74
C GLY A 150 4.05 -8.55 -1.38
N LEU A 151 4.62 -7.87 -2.38
CA LEU A 151 5.61 -6.80 -2.19
C LEU A 151 4.99 -5.42 -1.94
N GLN A 152 3.65 -5.30 -2.00
CA GLN A 152 2.93 -4.00 -2.00
C GLN A 152 3.23 -3.09 -0.80
N SER A 153 3.65 -3.65 0.34
CA SER A 153 3.91 -2.94 1.60
C SER A 153 5.41 -2.78 1.89
N LEU A 154 6.27 -3.31 1.01
CA LEU A 154 7.72 -3.25 1.12
C LEU A 154 8.28 -2.14 0.25
N ASP A 155 9.38 -1.55 0.67
CA ASP A 155 10.09 -0.51 -0.08
C ASP A 155 11.44 -0.98 -0.64
N SER A 156 12.05 -0.13 -1.46
CA SER A 156 13.33 -0.40 -2.13
C SER A 156 14.51 -0.66 -1.18
N SER A 157 14.40 -0.27 0.09
CA SER A 157 15.48 -0.51 1.06
C SER A 157 15.62 -1.99 1.42
N THR A 158 14.52 -2.74 1.31
CA THR A 158 14.45 -4.15 1.75
C THR A 158 14.38 -5.11 0.59
N VAL A 159 13.64 -4.80 -0.48
CA VAL A 159 13.44 -5.71 -1.63
C VAL A 159 14.72 -5.82 -2.48
N PRO A 160 15.34 -7.01 -2.60
CA PRO A 160 16.50 -7.18 -3.46
C PRO A 160 16.09 -7.11 -4.94
N ARG A 161 16.79 -6.29 -5.73
CA ARG A 161 16.59 -6.21 -7.20
C ARG A 161 16.61 -7.58 -7.89
N LYS A 162 17.47 -8.51 -7.45
CA LYS A 162 17.54 -9.90 -7.95
C LYS A 162 16.20 -10.64 -7.85
N LEU A 163 15.38 -10.36 -6.84
CA LEU A 163 14.04 -10.97 -6.71
C LEU A 163 13.14 -10.53 -7.87
N LEU A 164 13.15 -9.24 -8.18
CA LEU A 164 12.33 -8.68 -9.27
C LEU A 164 12.82 -9.13 -10.65
N GLU A 165 14.14 -9.25 -10.84
CA GLU A 165 14.73 -9.84 -12.06
C GLU A 165 14.29 -11.29 -12.23
N ALA A 166 14.37 -12.10 -11.17
CA ALA A 166 13.92 -13.49 -11.20
C ALA A 166 12.42 -13.62 -11.47
N LEU A 167 11.58 -12.76 -10.87
CA LEU A 167 10.14 -12.71 -11.13
C LEU A 167 9.83 -12.23 -12.55
N SER A 168 10.61 -11.29 -13.10
CA SER A 168 10.49 -10.86 -14.51
C SER A 168 10.66 -12.05 -15.47
N ASP A 169 11.63 -12.92 -15.22
CA ASP A 169 11.80 -14.13 -16.02
C ASP A 169 10.60 -15.10 -15.89
N LYS A 170 9.99 -15.19 -14.71
CA LYS A 170 8.78 -16.01 -14.52
C LYS A 170 7.57 -15.41 -15.23
N VAL A 171 7.41 -14.08 -15.19
CA VAL A 171 6.36 -13.37 -15.94
C VAL A 171 6.50 -13.62 -17.44
N ALA A 172 7.72 -13.49 -17.98
CA ALA A 172 8.00 -13.70 -19.40
C ALA A 172 7.60 -15.11 -19.86
N LYS A 173 7.91 -16.14 -19.06
CA LYS A 173 7.61 -17.55 -19.33
C LYS A 173 6.17 -17.95 -19.07
N CYS A 174 5.41 -17.18 -18.29
CA CYS A 174 3.99 -17.42 -18.07
C CYS A 174 3.22 -17.17 -19.38
N PRO A 175 2.47 -18.14 -19.95
CA PRO A 175 1.87 -17.99 -21.28
C PRO A 175 0.97 -16.76 -21.41
N SER A 176 0.13 -16.51 -20.39
CA SER A 176 -0.77 -15.36 -20.32
C SER A 176 -0.94 -14.93 -18.87
N LEU A 177 -1.38 -13.69 -18.64
CA LEU A 177 -1.87 -13.23 -17.34
C LEU A 177 -3.33 -12.83 -17.47
N ASN A 178 -4.14 -13.18 -16.46
CA ASN A 178 -5.52 -12.72 -16.36
C ASN A 178 -5.57 -11.28 -15.77
N PRO A 179 -6.72 -10.59 -15.84
CA PRO A 179 -6.82 -9.20 -15.39
C PRO A 179 -6.38 -9.00 -13.94
N GLN A 180 -6.80 -9.90 -13.04
CA GLN A 180 -6.42 -9.85 -11.63
C GLN A 180 -4.90 -9.97 -11.45
N ALA A 181 -4.24 -10.88 -12.15
CA ALA A 181 -2.80 -11.08 -12.04
C ALA A 181 -2.02 -9.85 -12.55
N ILE A 182 -2.50 -9.19 -13.61
CA ILE A 182 -1.91 -7.95 -14.14
C ILE A 182 -2.05 -6.82 -13.12
N GLY A 183 -3.28 -6.57 -12.64
CA GLY A 183 -3.55 -5.53 -11.66
C GLY A 183 -2.72 -5.74 -10.39
N ASN A 184 -2.69 -6.97 -9.88
CA ASN A 184 -1.91 -7.34 -8.71
C ASN A 184 -0.40 -7.19 -8.93
N ALA A 185 0.10 -7.58 -10.10
CA ALA A 185 1.52 -7.50 -10.43
C ALA A 185 2.05 -6.07 -10.38
N LEU A 186 1.35 -5.15 -11.04
CA LEU A 186 1.74 -3.74 -11.07
C LEU A 186 1.46 -3.05 -9.73
N TYR A 187 0.31 -3.33 -9.09
CA TYR A 187 -0.01 -2.78 -7.76
C TYR A 187 1.05 -3.15 -6.71
N GLY A 188 1.59 -4.37 -6.79
CA GLY A 188 2.69 -4.81 -5.94
C GLY A 188 3.96 -3.95 -6.00
N LEU A 189 4.15 -3.17 -7.07
CA LEU A 189 5.29 -2.27 -7.27
C LEU A 189 5.08 -0.88 -6.67
N GLN A 190 3.90 -0.57 -6.13
CA GLN A 190 3.50 0.79 -5.72
C GLN A 190 4.45 1.49 -4.73
N SER A 191 5.19 0.72 -3.94
CA SER A 191 6.10 1.18 -2.88
C SER A 191 7.58 1.13 -3.29
N LEU A 192 7.87 0.63 -4.49
CA LEU A 192 9.21 0.43 -5.01
C LEU A 192 9.56 1.58 -5.94
N ASP A 193 10.77 2.10 -5.83
CA ASP A 193 11.25 3.16 -6.71
C ASP A 193 12.05 2.63 -7.90
N SER A 194 12.34 3.52 -8.84
CA SER A 194 13.03 3.21 -10.10
C SER A 194 14.44 2.63 -9.95
N SER A 195 15.09 2.73 -8.77
CA SER A 195 16.46 2.25 -8.56
C SER A 195 16.56 0.72 -8.53
N ILE A 196 15.48 0.04 -8.13
CA ILE A 196 15.47 -1.43 -7.97
C ILE A 196 14.50 -2.14 -8.90
N VAL A 197 13.47 -1.46 -9.45
CA VAL A 197 12.53 -2.08 -10.40
C VAL A 197 13.19 -2.25 -11.77
N PRO A 198 13.39 -3.48 -12.28
CA PRO A 198 14.01 -3.68 -13.58
C PRO A 198 13.04 -3.24 -14.68
N LYS A 199 13.50 -2.37 -15.60
CA LYS A 199 12.75 -1.99 -16.80
C LYS A 199 12.20 -3.21 -17.57
N LYS A 200 12.95 -4.31 -17.61
CA LYS A 200 12.53 -5.57 -18.24
C LYS A 200 11.22 -6.12 -17.67
N LEU A 201 10.99 -5.99 -16.36
CA LEU A 201 9.75 -6.44 -15.72
C LEU A 201 8.53 -5.68 -16.28
N LEU A 202 8.67 -4.36 -16.44
CA LEU A 202 7.62 -3.50 -17.00
C LEU A 202 7.38 -3.79 -18.49
N GLU A 203 8.43 -4.05 -19.26
CA GLU A 203 8.33 -4.44 -20.67
C GLU A 203 7.58 -5.76 -20.84
N VAL A 204 7.90 -6.79 -20.04
CA VAL A 204 7.20 -8.07 -20.14
C VAL A 204 5.75 -7.97 -19.64
N LEU A 205 5.47 -7.14 -18.63
CA LEU A 205 4.10 -6.87 -18.22
C LEU A 205 3.30 -6.14 -19.31
N ALA A 206 3.92 -5.21 -20.05
CA ALA A 206 3.30 -4.59 -21.22
C ALA A 206 2.91 -5.63 -22.28
N ASP A 207 3.80 -6.59 -22.58
CA ASP A 207 3.48 -7.72 -23.48
C ASP A 207 2.28 -8.53 -22.99
N LYS A 208 2.22 -8.81 -21.67
CA LYS A 208 1.09 -9.56 -21.08
C LYS A 208 -0.21 -8.77 -21.08
N ILE A 209 -0.16 -7.45 -20.96
CA ILE A 209 -1.35 -6.59 -21.07
C ILE A 209 -1.89 -6.59 -22.49
N VAL A 210 -1.02 -6.48 -23.51
CA VAL A 210 -1.42 -6.58 -24.92
C VAL A 210 -2.10 -7.92 -25.22
N GLN A 211 -1.58 -9.02 -24.68
CA GLN A 211 -2.14 -10.37 -24.84
C GLN A 211 -3.43 -10.60 -24.06
N CYS A 212 -3.71 -9.80 -23.02
CA CYS A 212 -4.91 -9.94 -22.21
C CYS A 212 -6.11 -9.32 -22.96
N PRO A 213 -7.19 -10.05 -23.26
CA PRO A 213 -8.28 -9.53 -24.08
C PRO A 213 -8.89 -8.24 -23.52
N THR A 214 -9.18 -8.22 -22.22
CA THR A 214 -9.77 -7.08 -21.52
C THR A 214 -9.12 -6.92 -20.16
N LEU A 215 -9.16 -5.71 -19.60
CA LEU A 215 -8.96 -5.47 -18.18
C LEU A 215 -10.25 -4.87 -17.62
N ASP A 216 -10.67 -5.33 -16.45
CA ASP A 216 -11.74 -4.68 -15.72
C ASP A 216 -11.24 -3.38 -15.07
N SER A 217 -12.19 -2.56 -14.61
CA SER A 217 -11.93 -1.26 -13.98
C SER A 217 -10.93 -1.35 -12.83
N GLN A 218 -11.09 -2.33 -11.95
CA GLN A 218 -10.21 -2.53 -10.81
C GLN A 218 -8.78 -2.87 -11.25
N ALA A 219 -8.60 -3.77 -12.23
CA ALA A 219 -7.28 -4.14 -12.75
C ALA A 219 -6.57 -2.94 -13.39
N ILE A 220 -7.29 -2.09 -14.12
CA ILE A 220 -6.76 -0.85 -14.71
C ILE A 220 -6.32 0.13 -13.62
N GLY A 221 -7.20 0.41 -12.66
CA GLY A 221 -6.91 1.32 -11.55
C GLY A 221 -5.70 0.86 -10.74
N ASN A 222 -5.65 -0.44 -10.41
CA ASN A 222 -4.52 -1.04 -9.69
C ASN A 222 -3.22 -0.99 -10.48
N ALA A 223 -3.29 -1.28 -11.79
CA ALA A 223 -2.13 -1.26 -12.66
C ALA A 223 -1.48 0.12 -12.73
N LEU A 224 -2.29 1.16 -12.93
CA LEU A 224 -1.81 2.53 -13.05
C LEU A 224 -1.38 3.10 -11.69
N TYR A 225 -2.09 2.79 -10.61
CA TYR A 225 -1.67 3.15 -9.25
C TYR A 225 -0.34 2.53 -8.85
N GLY A 226 -0.04 1.32 -9.33
CA GLY A 226 1.23 0.64 -9.15
C GLY A 226 2.45 1.41 -9.66
N LEU A 227 2.26 2.33 -10.62
CA LEU A 227 3.33 3.14 -11.19
C LEU A 227 3.69 4.36 -10.32
N GLN A 228 2.99 4.60 -9.22
CA GLN A 228 3.10 5.87 -8.47
C GLN A 228 4.51 6.17 -7.96
N SER A 229 5.32 5.16 -7.63
CA SER A 229 6.68 5.38 -7.11
C SER A 229 7.75 5.32 -8.20
N LEU A 230 7.35 5.08 -9.44
CA LEU A 230 8.26 4.93 -10.58
C LEU A 230 8.29 6.23 -11.38
N ASP A 231 9.48 6.68 -11.75
CA ASP A 231 9.65 7.81 -12.66
C ASP A 231 9.61 7.38 -14.14
N SER A 232 9.48 8.37 -15.01
CA SER A 232 9.33 8.17 -16.46
C SER A 232 10.55 7.52 -17.13
N SER A 233 11.73 7.49 -16.49
CA SER A 233 12.95 6.94 -17.10
C SER A 233 12.91 5.41 -17.26
N ILE A 234 12.18 4.71 -16.38
CA ILE A 234 12.07 3.25 -16.41
C ILE A 234 10.73 2.75 -16.96
N VAL A 235 9.66 3.55 -16.90
CA VAL A 235 8.33 3.16 -17.37
C VAL A 235 8.33 3.17 -18.90
N PRO A 236 8.23 2.01 -19.58
CA PRO A 236 8.29 1.99 -21.04
C PRO A 236 7.02 2.59 -21.64
N LYS A 237 7.14 3.43 -22.68
CA LYS A 237 5.99 3.96 -23.44
C LYS A 237 4.98 2.87 -23.84
N LYS A 238 5.48 1.72 -24.28
CA LYS A 238 4.67 0.53 -24.62
C LYS A 238 3.75 0.08 -23.50
N LEU A 239 4.15 0.22 -22.23
CA LEU A 239 3.30 -0.11 -21.09
C LEU A 239 2.12 0.86 -20.98
N LEU A 240 2.38 2.16 -21.14
CA LEU A 240 1.35 3.20 -21.11
C LEU A 240 0.39 3.07 -22.30
N GLU A 241 0.91 2.79 -23.50
CA GLU A 241 0.11 2.50 -24.70
C GLU A 241 -0.77 1.26 -24.50
N ALA A 242 -0.23 0.17 -23.96
CA ALA A 242 -1.00 -1.03 -23.69
C ALA A 242 -2.12 -0.80 -22.66
N LEU A 243 -1.88 0.03 -21.63
CA LEU A 243 -2.90 0.39 -20.63
C LEU A 243 -3.94 1.39 -21.19
N SER A 244 -3.52 2.30 -22.07
CA SER A 244 -4.38 3.21 -22.84
C SER A 244 -5.41 2.43 -23.67
N ASP A 245 -4.97 1.42 -24.41
CA ASP A 245 -5.87 0.54 -25.16
C ASP A 245 -6.90 -0.14 -24.24
N LYS A 246 -6.48 -0.57 -23.04
CA LYS A 246 -7.38 -1.22 -22.08
C LYS A 246 -8.35 -0.25 -21.42
N VAL A 247 -7.95 1.00 -21.20
CA VAL A 247 -8.85 2.08 -20.76
C VAL A 247 -9.96 2.32 -21.79
N VAL A 248 -9.61 2.41 -23.08
CA VAL A 248 -10.58 2.61 -24.17
C VAL A 248 -11.53 1.41 -24.32
N GLN A 249 -11.02 0.20 -24.17
CA GLN A 249 -11.79 -1.04 -24.28
C GLN A 249 -12.68 -1.32 -23.05
N CYS A 250 -12.42 -0.66 -21.91
CA CYS A 250 -13.18 -0.89 -20.69
C CYS A 250 -14.58 -0.27 -20.81
N PRO A 251 -15.67 -1.06 -20.74
CA PRO A 251 -17.02 -0.53 -20.91
C PRO A 251 -17.40 0.50 -19.85
N THR A 252 -16.91 0.29 -18.62
CA THR A 252 -17.18 1.14 -17.47
C THR A 252 -15.93 1.21 -16.59
N LEU A 253 -15.34 2.40 -16.50
CA LEU A 253 -14.36 2.72 -15.48
C LEU A 253 -15.08 3.36 -14.29
N ASP A 254 -14.93 2.75 -13.13
CA ASP A 254 -15.47 3.28 -11.88
C ASP A 254 -14.64 4.48 -11.38
N PRO A 255 -15.23 5.34 -10.52
CA PRO A 255 -14.54 6.55 -10.05
C PRO A 255 -13.24 6.25 -9.30
N GLN A 256 -13.21 5.18 -8.50
CA GLN A 256 -12.03 4.78 -7.73
C GLN A 256 -10.87 4.41 -8.66
N ALA A 257 -11.13 3.64 -9.72
CA ALA A 257 -10.13 3.24 -10.70
C ALA A 257 -9.56 4.46 -11.44
N ILE A 258 -10.41 5.42 -11.83
CA ILE A 258 -9.96 6.65 -12.49
C ILE A 258 -9.12 7.49 -11.53
N GLY A 259 -9.57 7.71 -10.29
CA GLY A 259 -8.81 8.46 -9.28
C GLY A 259 -7.45 7.83 -9.01
N ASN A 260 -7.41 6.51 -8.80
CA ASN A 260 -6.18 5.73 -8.63
C ASN A 260 -5.24 5.85 -9.83
N ALA A 261 -5.79 5.77 -11.05
CA ALA A 261 -5.02 5.87 -12.28
C ALA A 261 -4.38 7.25 -12.45
N LEU A 262 -5.17 8.32 -12.28
CA LEU A 262 -4.68 9.69 -12.32
C LEU A 262 -3.58 9.90 -11.26
N TYR A 263 -3.81 9.42 -10.04
CA TYR A 263 -2.82 9.52 -8.96
C TYR A 263 -1.49 8.82 -9.30
N GLY A 264 -1.57 7.60 -9.85
CA GLY A 264 -0.40 6.80 -10.21
C GLY A 264 0.44 7.41 -11.33
N LEU A 265 -0.20 8.13 -12.26
CA LEU A 265 0.45 8.74 -13.42
C LEU A 265 1.16 10.07 -13.14
N ALA A 266 1.08 10.60 -11.92
CA ALA A 266 1.60 11.93 -11.57
C ALA A 266 3.10 12.16 -11.86
N ALA A 267 3.91 11.09 -11.94
CA ALA A 267 5.34 11.17 -12.23
C ALA A 267 5.71 10.82 -13.69
N GLN A 268 4.73 10.58 -14.56
CA GLN A 268 4.99 10.09 -15.91
C GLN A 268 5.21 11.19 -16.95
N GLY A 269 4.81 12.44 -16.68
CA GLY A 269 4.99 13.56 -17.62
C GLY A 269 4.31 13.32 -18.97
N ASP A 270 4.88 13.89 -20.03
CA ASP A 270 4.27 13.97 -21.36
C ASP A 270 3.97 12.59 -21.99
N GLN A 271 4.72 11.54 -21.66
CA GLN A 271 4.46 10.20 -22.22
C GLN A 271 3.12 9.59 -21.76
N ALA A 272 2.50 10.11 -20.71
CA ALA A 272 1.18 9.68 -20.24
C ALA A 272 0.03 10.56 -20.76
N GLU A 273 0.29 11.61 -21.55
CA GLU A 273 -0.70 12.63 -21.90
C GLU A 273 -1.94 12.04 -22.59
N GLU A 274 -1.77 11.11 -23.54
CA GLU A 274 -2.88 10.46 -24.22
C GLU A 274 -3.78 9.69 -23.23
N LEU A 275 -3.18 8.88 -22.38
CA LEU A 275 -3.87 8.09 -21.36
C LEU A 275 -4.56 9.01 -20.33
N LEU A 276 -3.91 10.10 -19.91
CA LEU A 276 -4.51 11.09 -19.01
C LEU A 276 -5.75 11.73 -19.65
N ASN A 277 -5.68 12.12 -20.93
CA ASN A 277 -6.82 12.69 -21.65
C ASN A 277 -8.00 11.72 -21.71
N GLN A 278 -7.75 10.42 -21.91
CA GLN A 278 -8.79 9.39 -21.88
C GLN A 278 -9.42 9.25 -20.48
N LEU A 279 -8.61 9.25 -19.43
CA LEU A 279 -9.08 9.15 -18.04
C LEU A 279 -9.91 10.38 -17.62
N PHE A 280 -9.49 11.60 -18.01
CA PHE A 280 -10.28 12.81 -17.77
C PHE A 280 -11.62 12.77 -18.51
N ALA A 281 -11.63 12.35 -19.78
CA ALA A 281 -12.86 12.19 -20.55
C ALA A 281 -13.77 11.09 -19.97
N ALA A 282 -13.21 10.04 -19.38
CA ALA A 282 -13.97 9.01 -18.67
C ALA A 282 -14.59 9.58 -17.38
N ALA A 283 -13.84 10.38 -16.61
CA ALA A 283 -14.33 11.02 -15.39
C ALA A 283 -15.53 11.93 -15.67
N ASP A 284 -15.50 12.73 -16.74
CA ASP A 284 -16.59 13.63 -17.12
C ASP A 284 -17.91 12.91 -17.44
N LYS A 285 -17.83 11.62 -17.83
CA LYS A 285 -18.99 10.77 -18.16
C LYS A 285 -19.60 10.08 -16.94
N LEU A 286 -18.91 10.03 -15.80
CA LEU A 286 -19.45 9.47 -14.56
C LEU A 286 -20.72 10.22 -14.18
N LYS A 287 -21.76 9.52 -13.71
CA LYS A 287 -23.05 10.13 -13.35
C LYS A 287 -23.22 10.23 -11.84
N GLU A 288 -23.10 9.07 -11.18
CA GLU A 288 -23.26 8.92 -9.74
C GLU A 288 -21.89 8.68 -9.13
N MET A 289 -21.59 9.43 -8.07
CA MET A 289 -20.33 9.37 -7.34
C MET A 289 -20.63 9.60 -5.86
N THR A 290 -20.02 8.80 -5.01
CA THR A 290 -19.99 9.03 -3.57
C THR A 290 -19.06 10.20 -3.24
N GLN A 291 -19.08 10.66 -1.99
CA GLN A 291 -18.13 11.69 -1.54
C GLN A 291 -16.67 11.21 -1.67
N LEU A 292 -16.41 9.94 -1.32
CA LEU A 292 -15.08 9.34 -1.45
C LEU A 292 -14.61 9.30 -2.91
N ASP A 293 -15.53 8.98 -3.84
CA ASP A 293 -15.23 9.00 -5.27
C ASP A 293 -14.81 10.40 -5.74
N LEU A 294 -15.55 11.44 -5.31
CA LEU A 294 -15.24 12.83 -5.64
C LEU A 294 -13.87 13.25 -5.08
N HIS A 295 -13.54 12.87 -3.85
CA HIS A 295 -12.23 13.17 -3.27
C HIS A 295 -11.09 12.46 -4.01
N LEU A 296 -11.24 11.17 -4.33
CA LEU A 296 -10.23 10.42 -5.08
C LEU A 296 -9.99 11.01 -6.48
N LEU A 297 -11.06 11.39 -7.18
CA LEU A 297 -10.95 12.07 -8.47
C LEU A 297 -10.30 13.44 -8.30
N SER A 298 -10.75 14.26 -7.36
CA SER A 298 -10.22 15.60 -7.10
C SER A 298 -8.71 15.55 -6.81
N GLN A 299 -8.26 14.60 -5.98
CA GLN A 299 -6.83 14.35 -5.73
C GLN A 299 -6.07 14.03 -7.02
N GLY A 300 -6.63 13.14 -7.85
CA GLY A 300 -6.05 12.78 -9.15
C GLY A 300 -5.91 13.98 -10.09
N PHE A 301 -6.98 14.77 -10.27
CA PHE A 301 -6.97 15.98 -11.10
C PHE A 301 -5.98 17.03 -10.58
N ALA A 302 -5.90 17.21 -9.26
CA ALA A 302 -5.06 18.21 -8.64
C ALA A 302 -3.57 18.02 -8.95
N LEU A 303 -3.12 16.77 -9.08
CA LEU A 303 -1.73 16.42 -9.37
C LEU A 303 -1.27 16.71 -10.81
N HIS A 304 -2.20 16.90 -11.75
CA HIS A 304 -1.91 17.06 -13.19
C HIS A 304 -2.14 18.48 -13.72
N ASP A 305 -2.38 19.47 -12.85
CA ASP A 305 -2.65 20.86 -13.23
C ASP A 305 -3.78 21.05 -14.28
N ARG A 306 -4.65 20.04 -14.41
CA ARG A 306 -5.78 20.01 -15.33
C ARG A 306 -7.04 20.55 -14.65
N VAL A 307 -7.79 21.38 -15.38
CA VAL A 307 -9.08 21.89 -14.93
C VAL A 307 -10.18 20.88 -15.30
N PRO A 308 -10.95 20.34 -14.32
CA PRO A 308 -12.09 19.49 -14.61
C PRO A 308 -13.19 20.26 -15.36
N GLY A 309 -14.06 19.55 -16.08
CA GLY A 309 -15.25 20.17 -16.66
C GLY A 309 -16.12 20.84 -15.59
N LEU A 310 -16.89 21.87 -15.97
CA LEU A 310 -17.67 22.71 -15.04
C LEU A 310 -18.51 21.91 -14.03
N ARG A 311 -19.11 20.81 -14.47
CA ARG A 311 -19.88 19.90 -13.61
C ARG A 311 -19.01 19.26 -12.53
N LEU A 312 -17.90 18.65 -12.89
CA LEU A 312 -16.99 18.04 -11.94
C LEU A 312 -16.36 19.08 -11.02
N ALA A 313 -16.01 20.26 -11.55
CA ALA A 313 -15.50 21.37 -10.75
C ALA A 313 -16.50 21.78 -9.64
N ALA A 314 -17.79 21.87 -9.98
CA ALA A 314 -18.84 22.17 -9.01
C ALA A 314 -19.00 21.05 -7.97
N LEU A 315 -18.98 19.79 -8.39
CA LEU A 315 -19.08 18.63 -7.50
C LEU A 315 -17.88 18.51 -6.55
N PHE A 316 -16.67 18.76 -7.03
CA PHE A 316 -15.47 18.79 -6.18
C PHE A 316 -15.56 19.92 -5.15
N ALA A 317 -15.97 21.12 -5.57
CA ALA A 317 -16.15 22.25 -4.66
C ALA A 317 -17.24 21.99 -3.60
N GLU A 318 -18.29 21.24 -3.95
CA GLU A 318 -19.30 20.80 -2.99
C GLU A 318 -18.76 19.75 -2.02
N ALA A 319 -18.06 18.74 -2.53
CA ALA A 319 -17.44 17.69 -1.72
C ALA A 319 -16.41 18.23 -0.72
N ASP A 320 -15.66 19.27 -1.12
CA ASP A 320 -14.64 19.91 -0.27
C ASP A 320 -15.26 20.74 0.88
N ARG A 321 -16.53 21.16 0.76
CA ARG A 321 -17.24 21.90 1.83
C ARG A 321 -17.77 21.01 2.94
N LEU A 322 -17.90 19.71 2.67
CA LEU A 322 -18.42 18.76 3.64
C LEU A 322 -17.28 18.28 4.55
N PRO A 323 -17.41 18.41 5.88
CA PRO A 323 -16.36 17.98 6.80
C PRO A 323 -16.19 16.46 6.77
N ASN A 324 -15.00 15.97 7.10
CA ASN A 324 -14.81 14.53 7.28
C ASN A 324 -15.68 14.02 8.44
N PRO A 325 -16.59 13.04 8.21
CA PRO A 325 -17.37 12.44 9.29
C PRO A 325 -16.52 11.57 10.24
N ASN A 326 -15.29 11.22 9.87
CA ASN A 326 -14.40 10.32 10.62
C ASN A 326 -13.25 11.05 11.35
N HIS A 327 -13.44 12.31 11.72
CA HIS A 327 -12.44 13.05 12.50
C HIS A 327 -12.10 12.34 13.81
N LEU A 328 -10.81 12.29 14.15
CA LEU A 328 -10.37 11.66 15.38
C LEU A 328 -10.67 12.55 16.59
N THR A 329 -10.98 11.95 17.74
CA THR A 329 -11.16 12.70 19.00
C THR A 329 -9.93 13.55 19.34
N CYS A 330 -8.72 13.16 18.90
CA CYS A 330 -7.51 13.94 19.11
C CYS A 330 -7.51 15.28 18.35
N GLU A 331 -7.98 15.32 17.11
CA GLU A 331 -8.04 16.56 16.31
C GLU A 331 -8.94 17.59 16.99
N HIS A 332 -10.13 17.18 17.43
CA HIS A 332 -11.08 18.08 18.12
C HIS A 332 -10.53 18.61 19.45
N ARG A 333 -9.87 17.76 20.25
CA ARG A 333 -9.24 18.20 21.51
C ARG A 333 -8.12 19.19 21.25
N THR A 334 -7.27 18.91 20.26
CA THR A 334 -6.19 19.81 19.86
C THR A 334 -6.76 21.14 19.37
N ALA A 335 -7.78 21.12 18.51
CA ALA A 335 -8.47 22.32 18.05
C ALA A 335 -9.05 23.16 19.19
N ALA A 336 -9.66 22.52 20.20
CA ALA A 336 -10.19 23.21 21.37
C ALA A 336 -9.07 23.87 22.20
N ALA A 337 -7.94 23.19 22.41
CA ALA A 337 -6.78 23.74 23.11
C ALA A 337 -6.18 24.94 22.36
N LEU A 338 -6.07 24.86 21.03
CA LEU A 338 -5.59 25.96 20.19
C LEU A 338 -6.53 27.17 20.27
N ARG A 339 -7.85 26.97 20.13
CA ARG A 339 -8.84 28.06 20.23
C ARG A 339 -8.79 28.79 21.57
N ALA A 340 -8.49 28.09 22.65
CA ALA A 340 -8.35 28.70 23.98
C ALA A 340 -7.11 29.58 24.14
N LYS A 341 -6.07 29.38 23.30
CA LYS A 341 -4.79 30.10 23.37
C LYS A 341 -4.61 31.11 22.24
N LEU A 342 -5.37 30.98 21.16
CA LEU A 342 -5.30 31.80 19.95
C LEU A 342 -6.71 32.30 19.60
N PRO A 343 -7.26 33.28 20.34
CA PRO A 343 -8.64 33.73 20.15
C PRO A 343 -8.89 34.39 18.79
N ASP A 344 -7.85 34.93 18.16
CA ASP A 344 -7.92 35.59 16.85
C ASP A 344 -7.69 34.62 15.66
N ALA A 345 -7.35 33.35 15.94
CA ALA A 345 -7.11 32.36 14.90
C ALA A 345 -8.41 31.68 14.45
N GLN A 346 -8.60 31.53 13.14
CA GLN A 346 -9.65 30.66 12.61
C GLN A 346 -9.12 29.22 12.57
N ILE A 347 -9.75 28.32 13.32
CA ILE A 347 -9.34 26.91 13.41
C ILE A 347 -10.48 26.01 12.92
N LEU A 348 -10.25 25.30 11.82
CA LEU A 348 -11.16 24.34 11.21
C LEU A 348 -10.59 22.92 11.36
N VAL A 349 -11.47 21.92 11.46
CA VAL A 349 -11.10 20.51 11.69
C VAL A 349 -11.61 19.67 10.53
N GLY A 350 -10.77 18.79 9.97
CA GLY A 350 -11.15 17.83 8.93
C GLY A 350 -11.68 18.51 7.67
N THR A 351 -11.04 19.59 7.24
CA THR A 351 -11.38 20.32 6.01
C THR A 351 -10.75 19.66 4.79
N TYR A 352 -11.36 19.81 3.62
CA TYR A 352 -10.80 19.32 2.37
C TYR A 352 -10.38 20.45 1.44
N HIS A 353 -9.24 20.28 0.79
CA HIS A 353 -8.77 21.14 -0.30
C HIS A 353 -8.28 20.27 -1.45
N TYR A 354 -8.90 20.40 -2.63
CA TYR A 354 -8.57 19.60 -3.81
C TYR A 354 -8.67 18.09 -3.53
N GLY A 355 -9.68 17.70 -2.75
CA GLY A 355 -9.89 16.33 -2.29
C GLY A 355 -8.89 15.82 -1.26
N PHE A 356 -7.88 16.61 -0.88
CA PHE A 356 -6.97 16.26 0.21
C PHE A 356 -7.54 16.74 1.54
N GLU A 357 -7.62 15.82 2.50
CA GLU A 357 -7.98 16.16 3.86
C GLU A 357 -6.83 16.86 4.57
N LEU A 358 -7.20 17.87 5.37
CA LEU A 358 -6.35 18.56 6.33
C LEU A 358 -6.94 18.29 7.71
N ASP A 359 -6.15 17.72 8.60
CA ASP A 359 -6.58 17.38 9.96
C ASP A 359 -7.03 18.64 10.71
N LEU A 360 -6.19 19.68 10.69
CA LEU A 360 -6.46 20.98 11.30
C LEU A 360 -5.96 22.12 10.41
N GLU A 361 -6.88 22.92 9.88
CA GLU A 361 -6.56 24.14 9.15
C GLU A 361 -6.61 25.34 10.11
N VAL A 362 -5.46 25.97 10.36
CA VAL A 362 -5.29 27.11 11.26
C VAL A 362 -4.93 28.35 10.44
N LYS A 363 -5.76 29.39 10.47
CA LYS A 363 -5.51 30.67 9.81
C LYS A 363 -5.17 31.76 10.82
N ILE A 364 -4.02 32.39 10.65
CA ILE A 364 -3.52 33.48 11.49
C ILE A 364 -2.98 34.57 10.58
N GLY A 365 -3.70 35.69 10.48
CA GLY A 365 -3.38 36.73 9.49
C GLY A 365 -3.49 36.19 8.06
N ASP A 366 -2.39 36.25 7.30
CA ASP A 366 -2.25 35.75 5.93
C ASP A 366 -1.74 34.31 5.84
N ARG A 367 -1.30 33.72 6.96
CA ARG A 367 -0.78 32.36 7.05
C ARG A 367 -1.91 31.35 7.16
N THR A 368 -1.81 30.26 6.39
CA THR A 368 -2.66 29.07 6.52
C THR A 368 -1.78 27.89 6.87
N ILE A 369 -2.00 27.28 8.02
CA ILE A 369 -1.15 26.23 8.57
C ILE A 369 -2.01 24.97 8.71
N ASN A 370 -1.60 23.91 8.02
CA ASN A 370 -2.17 22.59 8.21
C ASN A 370 -1.39 21.83 9.28
N ILE A 371 -2.02 21.53 10.41
CA ILE A 371 -1.44 20.70 11.46
C ILE A 371 -1.92 19.26 11.27
N GLU A 372 -1.04 18.42 10.76
CA GLU A 372 -1.24 17.00 10.47
C GLU A 372 -0.87 16.15 11.69
N ILE A 373 -1.82 15.36 12.18
CA ILE A 373 -1.69 14.47 13.33
C ILE A 373 -1.52 13.04 12.82
N ASP A 374 -0.28 12.71 12.45
CA ASP A 374 0.06 11.45 11.80
C ASP A 374 -0.15 10.25 12.73
N GLY A 375 -1.00 9.33 12.29
CA GLY A 375 -1.21 8.03 12.93
C GLY A 375 -0.03 7.07 12.72
N PRO A 376 -0.02 5.90 13.40
CA PRO A 376 1.08 4.92 13.38
C PRO A 376 1.27 4.17 12.05
N SER A 377 0.62 4.61 10.97
CA SER A 377 0.73 4.04 9.61
C SER A 377 1.42 4.97 8.61
N HIS A 378 1.68 6.23 8.97
CA HIS A 378 2.35 7.23 8.12
C HIS A 378 3.86 7.00 7.98
N HIS A 379 4.40 5.95 8.59
CA HIS A 379 5.81 5.55 8.43
C HIS A 379 6.09 4.73 7.17
N THR A 380 5.07 4.26 6.45
CA THR A 380 5.27 3.44 5.24
C THR A 380 5.70 4.30 4.05
N ALA A 381 6.56 3.76 3.17
CA ALA A 381 7.11 4.51 2.04
C ALA A 381 6.04 5.09 1.10
N VAL A 382 4.97 4.33 0.81
CA VAL A 382 3.84 4.84 0.00
C VAL A 382 3.10 5.97 0.69
N LYS A 383 2.85 5.87 2.01
CA LYS A 383 2.18 6.95 2.73
C LYS A 383 3.03 8.21 2.72
N GLN A 384 4.32 8.09 3.01
CA GLN A 384 5.25 9.23 2.93
C GLN A 384 5.31 9.84 1.53
N LEU A 385 5.29 9.04 0.47
CA LEU A 385 5.22 9.56 -0.90
C LEU A 385 3.91 10.31 -1.15
N ARG A 386 2.79 9.75 -0.71
CA ARG A 386 1.47 10.39 -0.85
C ARG A 386 1.40 11.71 -0.11
N ASP A 387 1.93 11.74 1.11
CA ASP A 387 1.96 12.91 1.97
C ASP A 387 2.83 14.02 1.34
N ARG A 388 4.00 13.67 0.78
CA ARG A 388 4.83 14.61 0.01
C ARG A 388 4.09 15.19 -1.19
N ARG A 389 3.46 14.33 -2.01
CA ARG A 389 2.71 14.77 -3.20
C ARG A 389 1.54 15.67 -2.86
N ARG A 390 0.78 15.32 -1.82
CA ARG A 390 -0.28 16.16 -1.28
C ARG A 390 0.27 17.52 -0.91
N ASP A 391 1.28 17.57 -0.05
CA ASP A 391 1.84 18.82 0.45
C ASP A 391 2.36 19.71 -0.68
N ASP A 392 3.09 19.13 -1.64
CA ASP A 392 3.63 19.86 -2.78
C ASP A 392 2.49 20.38 -3.67
N CYS A 393 1.42 19.61 -3.84
CA CYS A 393 0.22 20.07 -4.53
C CYS A 393 -0.45 21.23 -3.78
N LEU A 394 -0.69 21.10 -2.48
CA LEU A 394 -1.34 22.13 -1.67
C LEU A 394 -0.52 23.42 -1.62
N ARG A 395 0.81 23.34 -1.43
CA ARG A 395 1.69 24.53 -1.49
C ARG A 395 1.62 25.24 -2.84
N ARG A 396 1.63 24.49 -3.95
CA ARG A 396 1.50 25.07 -5.30
C ARG A 396 0.14 25.76 -5.51
N ARG A 397 -0.94 25.20 -4.96
CA ARG A 397 -2.32 25.64 -5.21
C ARG A 397 -2.81 26.71 -4.24
N LEU A 398 -2.43 26.63 -2.97
CA LEU A 398 -2.85 27.55 -1.90
C LEU A 398 -1.86 28.70 -1.71
N GLY A 399 -0.65 28.58 -2.27
CA GLY A 399 0.35 29.64 -2.29
C GLY A 399 1.40 29.52 -1.18
N PRO A 400 2.36 30.46 -1.16
CA PRO A 400 3.54 30.37 -0.30
C PRO A 400 3.27 30.56 1.20
N SER A 401 2.10 31.10 1.57
CA SER A 401 1.69 31.23 2.97
C SER A 401 1.05 29.95 3.54
N PHE A 402 0.94 28.90 2.72
CA PHE A 402 0.50 27.59 3.17
C PHE A 402 1.66 26.77 3.76
N GLU A 403 1.54 26.39 5.02
CA GLU A 403 2.53 25.62 5.76
C GLU A 403 1.94 24.29 6.22
N VAL A 404 2.79 23.26 6.34
CA VAL A 404 2.39 21.95 6.88
C VAL A 404 3.27 21.63 8.09
N VAL A 405 2.63 21.38 9.23
CA VAL A 405 3.26 20.97 10.48
C VAL A 405 2.80 19.55 10.78
N ARG A 406 3.74 18.60 10.87
CA ARG A 406 3.43 17.21 11.23
C ARG A 406 3.73 16.92 12.69
N ILE A 407 2.81 16.25 13.35
CA ILE A 407 2.88 15.85 14.75
C ILE A 407 2.52 14.37 14.84
N MET A 408 3.35 13.57 15.49
CA MET A 408 3.09 12.14 15.63
C MET A 408 2.06 11.88 16.75
N HIS A 409 0.99 11.13 16.45
CA HIS A 409 -0.05 10.82 17.43
C HIS A 409 0.48 10.04 18.66
N GLN A 410 1.58 9.30 18.51
CA GLN A 410 2.14 8.42 19.54
C GLN A 410 2.67 9.15 20.80
N ASP A 411 2.82 10.47 20.75
CA ASP A 411 3.38 11.26 21.85
C ASP A 411 2.34 11.59 22.95
N GLY A 412 1.06 11.27 22.70
CA GLY A 412 -0.05 11.54 23.62
C GLY A 412 -0.60 12.96 23.50
N GLN A 413 -1.87 13.15 23.91
CA GLN A 413 -2.63 14.39 23.66
C GLN A 413 -1.91 15.66 24.13
N ALA A 414 -1.33 15.66 25.33
CA ALA A 414 -0.64 16.83 25.87
C ALA A 414 0.63 17.19 25.09
N ALA A 415 1.34 16.21 24.53
CA ALA A 415 2.49 16.48 23.68
C ALA A 415 2.05 17.04 22.32
N ILE A 416 0.97 16.49 21.73
CA ILE A 416 0.39 16.99 20.48
C ILE A 416 0.03 18.47 20.62
N GLU A 417 -0.70 18.84 21.68
CA GLU A 417 -1.10 20.22 21.95
C GLU A 417 0.09 21.16 22.14
N ARG A 418 1.11 20.75 22.90
CA ARG A 418 2.33 21.56 23.10
C ARG A 418 3.08 21.79 21.81
N THR A 419 3.26 20.74 21.00
CA THR A 419 3.97 20.83 19.71
C THR A 419 3.20 21.70 18.73
N ALA A 420 1.86 21.56 18.68
CA ALA A 420 1.00 22.40 17.86
C ALA A 420 1.11 23.89 18.25
N LEU A 421 1.03 24.21 19.54
CA LEU A 421 1.19 25.59 20.04
C LEU A 421 2.58 26.16 19.71
N ALA A 422 3.64 25.38 19.94
CA ALA A 422 5.00 25.80 19.64
C ALA A 422 5.21 26.08 18.14
N ALA A 423 4.63 25.26 17.26
CA ALA A 423 4.67 25.47 15.81
C ALA A 423 3.95 26.76 15.37
N LEU A 424 2.98 27.22 16.16
CA LEU A 424 2.27 28.48 15.96
C LEU A 424 2.95 29.66 16.68
N GLY A 425 4.12 29.47 17.29
CA GLY A 425 4.86 30.51 18.01
C GLY A 425 4.30 30.81 19.41
N VAL A 426 3.43 29.96 19.95
CA VAL A 426 2.90 30.06 21.31
C VAL A 426 3.72 29.16 22.22
N PHE A 427 4.59 29.78 23.02
CA PHE A 427 5.38 29.05 24.02
C PHE A 427 4.66 29.06 25.37
N PRO A 428 4.71 27.96 26.15
CA PRO A 428 4.24 27.98 27.52
C PRO A 428 5.07 29.01 28.32
N ASN A 429 4.38 29.84 29.11
CA ASN A 429 5.02 30.64 30.15
C ASN A 429 5.58 29.76 31.26
#